data_AF-A0A383EIF9-F1
#
_entry.id   AF-A0A383EIF9-F1
#
_cell.length_a   1.000
_cell.length_b   1.000
_cell.length_c   1.000
_cell.angle_alpha   90.00
_cell.angle_beta   90.00
_cell.angle_gamma   90.00
#
_symmetry.space_group_name_H-M   'P 1'
#
loop_
_entity.id
_entity.type
_entity.pdbx_description
1 polymer ?
#
loop_
_entity_poly.entity_id
_entity_poly.type
_entity_poly.pdbx_seq_one_letter_code
_entity_poly.pdbx_strand_id
1 'polypeptide(L)' 'MFKLVLFDIDGTLIRTEGAGVKAFAQTSAEEFGLPDATQGMTFAGRTDRALVELIFDQNAIEITEAKIDRFFE' A
#
# COMPACT_ATOMS: atom_id res chain seq x y z
N MET A 1 -24.95 5.38 29.03
CA MET A 1 -24.24 6.17 28.00
C MET A 1 -23.10 5.32 27.48
N PHE A 2 -23.05 5.04 26.18
CA PHE A 2 -21.99 4.21 25.58
C PHE A 2 -20.89 5.11 25.00
N LYS A 3 -19.63 4.70 25.17
CA LYS A 3 -18.49 5.31 24.49
C LYS A 3 -17.96 4.31 23.45
N LEU A 4 -17.83 4.76 22.21
CA LEU A 4 -17.20 4.02 21.13
C LEU A 4 -15.77 4.51 20.96
N VAL A 5 -14.82 3.59 20.94
CA VAL A 5 -13.41 3.86 20.66
C VAL A 5 -12.98 2.91 19.55
N LEU A 6 -12.45 3.48 18.46
CA LEU A 6 -11.90 2.73 17.33
C LEU A 6 -10.39 2.96 17.30
N PHE A 7 -9.64 1.88 17.20
CA PHE A 7 -8.18 1.93 17.12
C PHE A 7 -7.75 1.57 15.71
N ASP A 8 -6.86 2.40 15.17
CA ASP A 8 -6.01 2.03 14.04
C ASP A 8 -4.96 0.98 14.48
N ILE A 9 -4.26 0.34 13.54
CA ILE A 9 -3.28 -0.73 13.81
C ILE A 9 -1.85 -0.19 13.75
N ASP A 10 -1.40 0.21 12.57
CA ASP A 10 -0.02 0.55 12.25
C ASP A 10 0.42 1.88 12.86
N GLY A 11 1.40 1.85 13.77
CA GLY A 11 1.84 3.03 14.51
C GLY A 11 0.88 3.43 15.64
N THR A 12 -0.26 2.75 15.79
CA THR A 12 -1.24 2.95 16.86
C THR A 12 -1.19 1.83 17.90
N LEU A 13 -1.50 0.59 17.51
CA LEU A 13 -1.46 -0.59 18.40
C LEU A 13 -0.12 -1.31 18.33
N ILE A 14 0.49 -1.36 17.13
CA ILE A 14 1.77 -2.04 16.88
C ILE A 14 2.69 -1.18 16.03
N ARG A 15 4.01 -1.43 16.11
CA ARG A 15 4.99 -0.88 15.16
C ARG A 15 5.39 -1.99 14.20
N THR A 16 5.11 -1.81 12.91
CA THR A 16 5.43 -2.78 11.85
C THR A 16 6.81 -2.58 11.22
N GLU A 17 7.60 -1.60 11.70
CA GLU A 17 8.96 -1.33 11.20
C GLU A 17 9.04 -1.24 9.66
N GLY A 18 7.99 -0.64 9.07
CA GLY A 18 7.86 -0.43 7.64
C GLY A 18 7.54 -1.69 6.82
N ALA A 19 7.06 -2.77 7.43
CA ALA A 19 6.74 -4.02 6.72
C ALA A 19 5.79 -3.81 5.54
N GLY A 20 4.75 -2.98 5.68
CA GLY A 20 3.84 -2.64 4.58
C GLY A 20 4.55 -1.96 3.41
N VAL A 21 5.41 -0.98 3.68
CA VAL A 21 6.20 -0.31 2.63
C VAL A 21 7.13 -1.29 1.91
N LYS A 22 7.76 -2.21 2.66
CA LYS A 22 8.64 -3.24 2.09
C LYS A 22 7.87 -4.23 1.22
N ALA A 23 6.69 -4.67 1.64
CA ALA A 23 5.84 -5.56 0.86
C ALA A 23 5.43 -4.92 -0.46
N PHE A 24 4.96 -3.67 -0.42
CA PHE A 24 4.60 -2.92 -1.63
C PHE A 24 5.80 -2.71 -2.56
N ALA A 25 6.98 -2.39 -2.02
CA ALA A 25 8.20 -2.25 -2.80
C ALA A 25 8.58 -3.56 -3.50
N GLN A 26 8.49 -4.68 -2.78
CA GLN A 26 8.80 -6.01 -3.31
C GLN A 26 7.85 -6.40 -4.43
N THR A 27 6.53 -6.36 -4.20
CA THR A 27 5.53 -6.68 -5.24
C THR A 27 5.65 -5.78 -6.45
N SER A 28 5.87 -4.47 -6.25
CA SER A 28 6.06 -3.53 -7.36
C SER A 28 7.28 -3.90 -8.21
N ALA A 29 8.37 -4.32 -7.58
CA ALA A 29 9.58 -4.75 -8.27
C ALA A 29 9.38 -6.08 -9.02
N GLU A 30 8.78 -7.07 -8.36
CA GLU A 30 8.67 -8.45 -8.87
C GLU A 30 7.59 -8.59 -9.95
N GLU A 31 6.40 -8.04 -9.74
CA GLU A 31 5.24 -8.24 -10.62
C GLU A 31 5.15 -7.20 -11.75
N PHE A 32 5.63 -5.98 -11.49
CA PHE A 32 5.46 -4.83 -12.38
C PHE A 32 6.78 -4.21 -12.86
N GLY A 33 7.93 -4.69 -12.39
CA GLY A 33 9.24 -4.18 -12.80
C GLY A 33 9.53 -2.76 -12.31
N LEU A 34 8.94 -2.35 -11.18
CA LEU A 34 9.05 -1.01 -10.60
C LEU A 34 9.81 -1.03 -9.25
N PRO A 35 11.15 -1.15 -9.25
CA PRO A 35 11.93 -1.28 -8.01
C PRO A 35 11.88 -0.05 -7.09
N ASP A 36 11.58 1.13 -7.65
CA ASP A 36 11.55 2.40 -6.92
C ASP A 36 10.12 2.93 -6.70
N ALA A 37 9.09 2.09 -6.91
CA ALA A 37 7.68 2.47 -6.87
C ALA A 37 7.26 3.17 -5.57
N THR A 38 7.88 2.82 -4.43
CA THR A 38 7.52 3.34 -3.12
C THR A 38 8.40 4.49 -2.64
N GLN A 39 9.39 4.91 -3.42
CA GLN A 39 10.30 5.98 -3.03
C GLN A 39 9.56 7.31 -2.86
N GLY A 40 9.67 7.91 -1.67
CA GLY A 40 9.02 9.20 -1.35
C GLY A 40 7.50 9.12 -1.14
N MET A 41 6.89 7.93 -1.19
CA MET A 41 5.48 7.76 -0.90
C MET A 41 5.18 7.85 0.60
N THR A 42 4.02 8.44 0.95
CA THR A 42 3.49 8.44 2.33
C THR A 42 2.35 7.44 2.46
N PHE A 43 2.57 6.39 3.26
CA PHE A 43 1.61 5.30 3.48
C PHE A 43 0.58 5.58 4.58
N ALA A 44 0.91 6.47 5.52
CA ALA A 44 0.11 6.70 6.72
C ALA A 44 -1.35 7.09 6.41
N GLY A 45 -2.29 6.33 6.99
CA GLY A 45 -3.73 6.60 6.91
C GLY A 45 -4.38 6.32 5.56
N ARG A 46 -3.68 5.68 4.62
CA ARG A 46 -4.23 5.28 3.32
C ARG A 46 -4.67 3.82 3.35
N THR A 47 -5.64 3.48 2.52
CA THR A 47 -6.00 2.09 2.25
C THR A 47 -4.99 1.48 1.30
N ASP A 48 -4.78 0.16 1.40
CA ASP A 48 -3.87 -0.58 0.53
C ASP A 48 -4.21 -0.39 -0.95
N ARG A 49 -5.50 -0.47 -1.31
CA ARG A 49 -5.98 -0.22 -2.67
C ARG A 49 -5.60 1.17 -3.17
N ALA A 50 -5.80 2.21 -2.36
CA ALA A 50 -5.46 3.58 -2.76
C ALA A 50 -3.94 3.77 -2.95
N LEU A 51 -3.11 2.97 -2.27
CA LEU A 51 -1.67 2.94 -2.49
C LEU A 51 -1.28 2.26 -3.80
N VAL A 52 -1.91 1.12 -4.13
CA VAL A 52 -1.70 0.43 -5.42
C VAL A 52 -2.11 1.32 -6.59
N GLU A 53 -3.29 1.93 -6.52
CA GLU A 53 -3.78 2.85 -7.55
C GLU A 53 -2.84 4.05 -7.73
N LEU A 54 -2.29 4.60 -6.63
CA LEU A 54 -1.29 5.67 -6.70
C LEU A 54 0.01 5.22 -7.36
N ILE A 55 0.52 4.03 -7.03
CA ILE A 55 1.72 3.47 -7.69
C ILE A 55 1.47 3.33 -9.19
N PHE A 56 0.32 2.80 -9.59
CA PHE A 56 -0.02 2.61 -10.98
C PHE A 56 -0.13 3.94 -11.73
N ASP A 57 -0.81 4.93 -11.15
CA ASP A 57 -0.93 6.28 -11.72
C ASP A 57 0.44 6.95 -11.91
N GLN A 58 1.32 6.89 -10.90
CA GLN A 58 2.66 7.47 -10.96
C GLN A 58 3.58 6.81 -12.00
N ASN A 59 3.31 5.55 -12.36
CA ASN A 59 4.13 4.76 -13.28
C ASN A 59 3.43 4.50 -14.63
N ALA A 60 2.35 5.23 -14.94
CA ALA A 60 1.57 5.11 -16.17
C ALA A 60 1.07 3.68 -16.45
N ILE A 61 0.77 2.92 -15.40
CA ILE A 61 0.10 1.62 -15.49
C ILE A 61 -1.40 1.87 -15.51
N GLU A 62 -2.07 1.39 -16.55
CA GLU A 62 -3.54 1.40 -16.60
C GLU A 62 -4.12 0.63 -15.41
N ILE A 63 -4.98 1.29 -14.65
CA ILE A 63 -5.65 0.73 -13.47
C ILE A 63 -6.81 -0.16 -13.93
N THR A 64 -6.69 -1.46 -13.64
CA THR A 64 -7.74 -2.46 -13.90
C THR A 64 -7.85 -3.38 -12.69
N GLU A 65 -9.04 -3.92 -12.40
CA GLU A 65 -9.22 -4.87 -11.29
C GLU A 65 -8.26 -6.05 -11.39
N ALA A 66 -8.06 -6.62 -12.58
CA ALA A 66 -7.13 -7.75 -12.77
C ALA A 66 -5.67 -7.44 -12.38
N LYS A 67 -5.20 -6.20 -12.56
CA LYS A 67 -3.85 -5.79 -12.13
C LYS A 67 -3.79 -5.48 -10.64
N ILE A 68 -4.88 -4.97 -10.06
CA ILE A 68 -4.99 -4.75 -8.62
C ILE A 68 -4.99 -6.11 -7.91
N ASP A 69 -5.79 -7.05 -8.39
CA ASP A 69 -5.85 -8.42 -7.85
C ASP A 69 -4.47 -9.08 -7.92
N ARG A 70 -3.79 -8.99 -9.07
CA ARG A 70 -2.42 -9.49 -9.25
C ARG A 70 -1.40 -8.86 -8.28
N PHE A 71 -1.64 -7.63 -7.80
CA PHE A 71 -0.77 -7.01 -6.80
C PHE A 71 -0.94 -7.65 -5.41
N PHE A 72 -2.10 -8.22 -5.11
CA PHE A 72 -2.43 -8.79 -3.80
C PHE A 72 -2.36 -10.32 -3.74
N GLU A 73 -2.07 -10.99 -4.86
CA GLU A 73 -1.76 -12.43 -4.93
C GLU A 73 -0.33 -12.74 -4.46
#